data_AF-A0A942J3W5-F1
#
_entry.id   AF-A0A942J3W5-F1
#
_cell.length_a   1.000
_cell.length_b   1.000
_cell.length_c   1.000
_cell.angle_alpha   90.00
_cell.angle_beta   90.00
_cell.angle_gamma   90.00
#
_symmetry.space_group_name_H-M   'P 1'
#
loop_
_entity.id
_entity.type
_entity.pdbx_description
1 polymer ?
#
loop_
_entity_poly.entity_id
_entity_poly.type
_entity_poly.pdbx_seq_one_letter_code
_entity_poly.pdbx_strand_id
1 'polypeptide(L)'
;MTDDLHRFEDDTVPPADAAVTVFWRPGCMFCSSLLRGLERTGLAFDRVDIWEDEDAAAFVRSVADGNETVPTVRIGDLALVNPSTRDVLRAVADRDPDALPETARGELAQGGSGRVGQILGRLFGADG
;
A
#
# COMPACT_ATOMS: atom_id res chain seq x y z
N MET A 1 16.34 -2.99 -48.76
CA MET A 1 15.61 -4.21 -48.38
C MET A 1 16.54 -5.07 -47.53
N THR A 2 16.71 -4.65 -46.28
CA THR A 2 16.97 -5.39 -45.01
C THR A 2 16.89 -4.25 -43.96
N ASP A 3 15.92 -4.17 -43.03
CA ASP A 3 15.72 -5.07 -41.87
C ASP A 3 17.05 -5.22 -41.10
N ASP A 4 17.21 -5.00 -39.81
CA ASP A 4 16.28 -5.09 -38.70
C ASP A 4 17.05 -4.71 -37.41
N LEU A 5 16.33 -4.26 -36.38
CA LEU A 5 16.63 -4.32 -34.94
C LEU A 5 18.03 -3.92 -34.42
N HIS A 6 18.08 -2.77 -33.73
CA HIS A 6 18.38 -2.72 -32.29
C HIS A 6 17.97 -1.33 -31.79
N ARG A 7 16.67 -1.17 -31.58
CA ARG A 7 16.09 -0.12 -30.74
C ARG A 7 15.49 -0.81 -29.52
N PHE A 8 15.43 -0.08 -28.41
CA PHE A 8 14.76 -0.39 -27.14
C PHE A 8 15.57 -1.20 -26.13
N GLU A 9 16.67 -0.63 -25.65
CA GLU A 9 17.17 -0.93 -24.31
C GLU A 9 17.30 0.41 -23.57
N ASP A 10 16.13 1.00 -23.28
CA ASP A 10 15.97 2.05 -22.27
C ASP A 10 15.04 1.47 -21.18
N ASP A 11 15.37 0.29 -20.69
CA ASP A 11 14.58 -0.49 -19.73
C ASP A 11 15.14 -0.37 -18.30
N THR A 12 15.91 0.68 -18.03
CA THR A 12 16.08 1.12 -16.63
C THR A 12 15.00 2.14 -16.37
N VAL A 13 13.81 1.65 -16.00
CA VAL A 13 12.83 2.49 -15.30
C VAL A 13 13.61 3.14 -14.15
N PRO A 14 13.83 4.47 -14.16
CA PRO A 14 14.45 5.13 -13.01
C PRO A 14 13.63 4.75 -11.77
N PRO A 15 14.24 4.58 -10.59
CA PRO A 15 13.46 4.21 -9.41
C PRO A 15 12.35 5.24 -9.27
N ALA A 16 11.12 4.81 -9.53
CA ALA A 16 9.99 5.71 -9.51
C ALA A 16 9.98 6.34 -8.12
N ASP A 17 9.75 7.65 -8.03
CA ASP A 17 9.58 8.36 -6.75
C ASP A 17 8.46 7.73 -5.89
N ALA A 18 7.70 6.78 -6.45
CA ALA A 18 6.69 5.98 -5.78
C ALA A 18 6.96 4.46 -5.72
N ALA A 19 8.20 3.98 -5.83
CA ALA A 19 8.51 2.56 -5.64
C ALA A 19 8.02 2.08 -4.24
N VAL A 20 7.15 1.06 -4.22
CA VAL A 20 6.46 0.61 -3.01
C VAL A 20 7.09 -0.66 -2.47
N THR A 21 7.56 -0.63 -1.22
CA THR A 21 8.03 -1.81 -0.47
C THR A 21 7.17 -2.00 0.77
N VAL A 22 6.61 -3.21 0.95
CA VAL A 22 5.83 -3.59 2.13
C VAL A 22 6.67 -4.49 3.04
N PHE A 23 6.99 -3.99 4.23
CA PHE A 23 7.64 -4.73 5.30
C PHE A 23 6.60 -5.50 6.11
N TRP A 24 6.78 -6.80 6.24
CA TRP A 24 5.81 -7.71 6.86
C TRP A 24 6.51 -8.78 7.70
N ARG A 25 5.73 -9.63 8.38
CA ARG A 25 6.21 -10.85 9.06
C ARG A 25 5.14 -11.95 9.09
N PRO A 26 5.51 -13.23 9.28
CA PRO A 26 4.58 -14.35 9.35
C PRO A 26 3.56 -14.19 10.50
N GLY A 27 2.33 -14.66 10.27
CA GLY A 27 1.25 -14.61 11.27
C GLY A 27 0.63 -13.22 11.51
N CYS A 28 1.07 -12.18 10.79
CA CYS A 28 0.52 -10.83 10.89
C CYS A 28 -0.81 -10.68 10.13
N MET A 29 -1.92 -10.58 10.86
CA MET A 29 -3.26 -10.39 10.27
C MET A 29 -3.40 -9.05 9.54
N PHE A 30 -2.82 -7.97 10.07
CA PHE A 30 -2.85 -6.65 9.44
C PHE A 30 -2.07 -6.64 8.12
N CYS A 31 -0.92 -7.31 8.08
CA CYS A 31 -0.11 -7.48 6.88
C CYS A 31 -0.89 -8.26 5.83
N SER A 32 -1.54 -9.37 6.21
CA SER A 32 -2.39 -10.14 5.30
C SER A 32 -3.54 -9.31 4.72
N SER A 33 -4.14 -8.42 5.53
CA SER A 33 -5.20 -7.52 5.09
C SER A 33 -4.69 -6.50 4.07
N LEU A 34 -3.58 -5.81 4.39
CA LEU A 34 -2.98 -4.82 3.51
C LEU A 34 -2.52 -5.43 2.18
N LEU A 35 -1.78 -6.53 2.23
CA LEU A 35 -1.26 -7.22 1.04
C LEU A 35 -2.39 -7.62 0.09
N ARG A 36 -3.46 -8.23 0.59
CA ARG A 36 -4.64 -8.58 -0.23
C ARG A 36 -5.33 -7.35 -0.82
N GLY A 37 -5.38 -6.26 -0.06
CA GLY A 37 -5.91 -4.99 -0.54
C GLY A 37 -5.10 -4.45 -1.72
N LEU A 38 -3.78 -4.39 -1.58
CA LEU A 38 -2.89 -3.91 -2.62
C LEU A 38 -2.90 -4.82 -3.86
N GLU A 39 -2.86 -6.15 -3.68
CA GLU A 39 -2.98 -7.14 -4.76
C GLU A 39 -4.23 -6.91 -5.62
N ARG A 40 -5.39 -6.67 -4.97
CA ARG A 40 -6.66 -6.41 -5.66
C ARG A 40 -6.65 -5.12 -6.49
N THR A 41 -5.83 -4.15 -6.11
CA THR A 41 -5.72 -2.88 -6.83
C THR A 41 -4.80 -2.99 -8.04
N GLY A 42 -4.00 -4.06 -8.15
CA GLY A 42 -3.00 -4.23 -9.19
C GLY A 42 -1.77 -3.34 -9.04
N LEU A 43 -1.63 -2.64 -7.90
CA LEU A 43 -0.45 -1.83 -7.62
C LEU A 43 0.79 -2.74 -7.56
N ALA A 44 1.88 -2.36 -8.23
CA ALA A 44 3.16 -3.04 -8.12
C ALA A 44 3.82 -2.70 -6.79
N PHE A 45 4.29 -3.71 -6.06
CA PHE A 45 5.03 -3.54 -4.81
C PHE A 45 5.89 -4.76 -4.48
N ASP A 46 6.98 -4.52 -3.77
CA ASP A 46 7.84 -5.55 -3.20
C ASP A 46 7.42 -5.92 -1.77
N ARG A 47 7.77 -7.12 -1.33
CA ARG A 47 7.52 -7.60 0.05
C ARG A 47 8.84 -8.01 0.68
N VAL A 48 9.10 -7.53 1.89
CA VAL A 48 10.30 -7.88 2.64
C VAL A 48 9.89 -8.37 4.03
N ASP A 49 10.30 -9.60 4.37
CA ASP A 49 10.07 -10.16 5.71
C ASP A 49 11.11 -9.64 6.68
N ILE A 50 10.68 -8.92 7.71
CA ILE A 50 11.60 -8.34 8.71
C ILE A 50 12.20 -9.40 9.65
N TRP A 51 11.68 -10.64 9.65
CA TRP A 51 12.30 -11.72 10.42
C TRP A 51 13.49 -12.35 9.70
N GLU A 52 13.56 -12.24 8.38
CA GLU A 52 14.64 -12.81 7.57
C GLU A 52 15.70 -11.76 7.20
N ASP A 53 15.36 -10.48 7.30
CA ASP A 53 16.22 -9.35 6.93
C ASP A 53 16.41 -8.38 8.12
N GLU A 54 17.61 -8.38 8.69
CA GLU A 54 17.97 -7.54 9.83
C GLU A 54 17.99 -6.04 9.49
N ASP A 55 18.35 -5.68 8.25
CA ASP A 55 18.36 -4.30 7.77
C ASP A 55 16.92 -3.78 7.60
N ALA A 56 16.02 -4.63 7.12
CA ALA A 56 14.59 -4.35 7.06
C ALA A 56 13.98 -4.14 8.45
N ALA A 57 14.33 -4.98 9.43
CA ALA A 57 13.93 -4.80 10.82
C ALA A 57 14.47 -3.48 11.40
N ALA A 58 15.74 -3.15 11.13
CA ALA A 58 16.34 -1.89 11.55
C ALA A 58 15.63 -0.68 10.93
N PHE A 59 15.32 -0.74 9.63
CA PHE A 59 14.53 0.30 8.97
C PHE A 59 13.16 0.48 9.62
N VAL A 60 12.41 -0.61 9.85
CA VAL A 60 11.09 -0.53 10.49
C VAL A 60 11.18 0.10 11.88
N ARG A 61 12.14 -0.31 12.71
CA ARG A 61 12.36 0.31 14.03
C ARG A 61 12.67 1.80 13.93
N SER A 62 13.42 2.23 12.91
CA SER A 62 13.76 3.65 12.73
C SER A 62 12.54 4.54 12.44
N VAL A 63 11.51 3.99 11.77
CA VAL A 63 10.30 4.74 11.38
C VAL A 63 9.10 4.51 12.29
N ALA A 64 9.16 3.51 13.17
CA ALA A 64 8.08 3.11 14.06
C ALA A 64 8.44 3.23 15.56
N ASP A 65 9.08 4.34 15.93
CA ASP A 65 9.42 4.67 17.33
C ASP A 65 10.23 3.58 18.05
N GLY A 66 11.15 2.94 17.33
CA GLY A 66 11.97 1.83 17.84
C GLY A 66 11.28 0.46 17.83
N ASN A 67 10.01 0.37 17.41
CA ASN A 67 9.25 -0.87 17.39
C ASN A 67 9.31 -1.58 16.03
N GLU A 68 9.16 -2.90 16.04
CA GLU A 68 9.01 -3.70 14.81
C GLU A 68 7.53 -3.78 14.37
N THR A 69 6.91 -2.60 14.23
CA THR A 69 5.50 -2.50 13.86
C THR A 69 5.32 -2.78 12.37
N VAL A 70 4.53 -3.81 12.05
CA VAL A 70 4.19 -4.20 10.68
C VAL A 70 2.67 -4.32 10.51
N PRO A 71 2.12 -4.07 9.29
CA PRO A 71 2.84 -3.71 8.08
C PRO A 71 3.44 -2.30 8.15
N THR A 72 4.64 -2.13 7.61
CA THR A 72 5.22 -0.80 7.34
C THR A 72 5.45 -0.69 5.84
N VAL A 73 5.15 0.46 5.24
CA VAL A 73 5.26 0.65 3.80
C VAL A 73 6.22 1.79 3.51
N ARG A 74 7.21 1.54 2.65
CA ARG A 74 8.07 2.59 2.08
C ARG A 74 7.60 2.91 0.67
N ILE A 75 7.51 4.19 0.35
CA ILE A 75 7.13 4.74 -0.96
C ILE A 75 8.16 5.80 -1.31
N GLY A 76 9.17 5.43 -2.09
CA GLY A 76 10.36 6.26 -2.28
C GLY A 76 11.02 6.59 -0.92
N ASP A 77 11.04 7.88 -0.58
CA ASP A 77 11.55 8.46 0.67
C ASP A 77 10.53 8.51 1.82
N LEU A 78 9.24 8.26 1.56
CA LEU A 78 8.19 8.24 2.59
C LEU A 78 8.07 6.87 3.23
N ALA A 79 7.83 6.84 4.54
CA ALA A 79 7.42 5.65 5.28
C ALA A 79 6.04 5.86 5.93
N LEU A 80 5.21 4.82 5.88
CA LEU A 80 3.90 4.75 6.52
C LEU A 80 3.87 3.54 7.46
N VAL A 81 3.55 3.76 8.73
CA VAL A 81 3.46 2.70 9.75
C VAL A 81 2.02 2.24 9.91
N ASN A 82 1.78 0.95 9.71
CA ASN A 82 0.47 0.29 9.71
C ASN A 82 -0.62 1.01 8.88
N PRO A 83 -0.37 1.36 7.60
CA PRO A 83 -1.33 2.07 6.77
C PRO A 83 -2.48 1.16 6.31
N SER A 84 -3.60 1.77 5.93
CA SER A 84 -4.61 1.10 5.12
C SER A 84 -4.20 1.06 3.64
N THR A 85 -4.85 0.19 2.85
CA THR A 85 -4.68 0.16 1.38
C THR A 85 -4.87 1.55 0.78
N ARG A 86 -5.88 2.29 1.25
CA ARG A 86 -6.21 3.61 0.72
C ARG A 86 -5.12 4.65 1.02
N ASP A 87 -4.51 4.58 2.20
CA ASP A 87 -3.42 5.48 2.57
C ASP A 87 -2.20 5.26 1.66
N VAL A 88 -1.88 4.00 1.37
CA VAL A 88 -0.82 3.64 0.41
C VAL A 88 -1.15 4.18 -0.99
N LEU A 89 -2.35 3.90 -1.51
CA LEU A 89 -2.75 4.37 -2.84
C LEU A 89 -2.71 5.90 -2.96
N ARG A 90 -3.14 6.62 -1.92
CA ARG A 90 -3.11 8.09 -1.90
C ARG A 90 -1.68 8.61 -1.89
N ALA A 91 -0.82 8.03 -1.07
CA ALA A 91 0.58 8.42 -1.00
C ALA A 91 1.33 8.16 -2.32
N VAL A 92 0.99 7.08 -3.03
CA VAL A 92 1.47 6.84 -4.41
C VAL A 92 0.92 7.91 -5.35
N ALA A 93 -0.40 8.19 -5.34
CA ALA A 93 -1.03 9.20 -6.20
C ALA A 93 -0.37 10.58 -6.09
N ASP A 94 -0.04 11.00 -4.87
CA ASP A 94 0.53 12.31 -4.57
C ASP A 94 1.99 12.43 -5.07
N ARG A 95 2.70 11.31 -5.24
CA ARG A 95 4.10 11.24 -5.67
C ARG A 95 4.26 10.95 -7.15
N ASP A 96 3.55 9.94 -7.62
CA ASP A 96 3.56 9.45 -8.99
C ASP A 96 2.14 9.00 -9.38
N PRO A 97 1.31 9.91 -9.93
CA PRO A 97 -0.04 9.56 -10.36
C PRO A 97 -0.04 8.57 -11.54
N ASP A 98 1.04 8.51 -12.31
CA ASP A 98 1.17 7.63 -13.48
C ASP A 98 1.50 6.19 -13.08
N ALA A 99 2.13 5.99 -11.92
CA ALA A 99 2.34 4.66 -11.32
C ALA A 99 1.06 3.97 -10.83
N LEU A 100 -0.08 4.68 -10.71
CA LEU A 100 -1.32 4.08 -10.25
C LEU A 100 -2.07 3.35 -11.38
N PRO A 101 -2.35 2.04 -11.23
CA PRO A 101 -3.23 1.33 -12.16
C PRO A 101 -4.66 1.86 -12.09
N GLU A 102 -5.42 1.69 -13.17
CA GLU A 102 -6.81 2.19 -13.28
C GLU A 102 -7.71 1.66 -12.16
N THR A 103 -7.54 0.40 -11.77
CA THR A 103 -8.22 -0.24 -10.64
C THR A 103 -7.94 0.46 -9.30
N ALA A 104 -6.69 0.88 -9.05
CA ALA A 104 -6.34 1.64 -7.85
C ALA A 104 -6.96 3.05 -7.86
N ARG A 105 -6.96 3.71 -9.02
CA ARG A 105 -7.62 5.02 -9.19
C ARG A 105 -9.13 4.91 -8.93
N GLY A 106 -9.76 3.84 -9.41
CA GLY A 106 -11.15 3.50 -9.12
C GLY A 106 -11.42 3.28 -7.64
N GLU A 107 -10.55 2.55 -6.92
CA GLU A 107 -10.67 2.34 -5.47
C GLU A 107 -10.60 3.66 -4.69
N LEU A 108 -9.66 4.55 -5.05
CA LEU A 108 -9.54 5.88 -4.44
C LEU A 108 -10.78 6.75 -4.65
N ALA A 109 -11.38 6.70 -5.85
CA ALA A 109 -12.56 7.46 -6.22
C ALA A 109 -13.85 6.94 -5.54
N GLN A 110 -14.01 5.62 -5.44
CA GLN A 110 -15.20 4.99 -4.85
C GLN A 110 -15.34 5.23 -3.34
N GLY A 111 -14.23 5.45 -2.63
CA GLY A 111 -14.26 5.74 -1.21
C GLY A 111 -14.72 7.16 -0.83
N GLY A 112 -15.16 7.99 -1.80
CA GLY A 112 -15.62 9.37 -1.57
C GLY A 112 -17.10 9.53 -1.23
N SER A 113 -17.90 8.46 -1.29
CA SER A 113 -19.35 8.56 -1.06
C SER A 113 -19.93 7.22 -0.57
N GLY A 114 -19.90 6.94 0.75
CA GLY A 114 -20.61 5.77 1.27
C GLY A 114 -20.43 5.43 2.76
N ARG A 115 -21.47 5.75 3.54
CA ARG A 115 -21.85 5.20 4.87
C ARG A 115 -21.03 5.59 6.10
N VAL A 116 -21.33 6.78 6.64
CA VAL A 116 -21.38 6.97 8.09
C VAL A 116 -22.85 6.78 8.52
N GLY A 117 -23.11 5.79 9.38
CA GLY A 117 -24.33 5.75 10.19
C GLY A 117 -25.57 5.07 9.60
N GLN A 118 -25.50 3.78 9.25
CA GLN A 118 -26.62 2.89 9.55
C GLN A 118 -26.09 1.78 10.45
N ILE A 119 -26.30 1.92 11.75
CA ILE A 119 -26.67 0.86 12.70
C ILE A 119 -26.90 1.54 14.06
N LEU A 120 -28.03 1.18 14.66
CA LEU A 120 -28.45 1.34 16.06
C LEU A 120 -29.34 2.55 16.43
N GLY A 121 -30.65 2.34 16.23
CA GLY A 121 -31.72 3.14 16.79
C GLY A 121 -33.04 2.36 16.83
N ARG A 122 -33.01 1.13 17.35
CA ARG A 122 -34.22 0.41 17.74
C ARG A 122 -33.91 -0.35 19.01
N LEU A 123 -34.45 0.16 20.12
CA LEU A 123 -34.90 -0.55 21.32
C LEU A 123 -35.19 0.52 22.39
N PHE A 124 -36.47 0.80 22.61
CA PHE A 124 -37.14 0.94 23.91
C PHE A 124 -38.53 1.55 23.68
N GLY A 125 -39.50 0.66 23.47
CA GLY A 125 -40.88 0.90 23.88
C GLY A 125 -41.12 0.06 25.13
N ALA A 126 -41.63 0.68 26.19
CA ALA A 126 -42.39 0.07 27.27
C ALA A 126 -43.03 1.19 28.10
N ASP A 127 -44.35 1.30 27.98
CA ASP A 127 -45.38 1.54 29.01
C ASP A 127 -45.16 2.58 30.12
N GLY A 128 -46.11 3.52 30.21
CA GLY A 128 -46.32 4.45 31.32
C GLY A 128 -47.42 5.45 31.04
#